data_AF-A0A0G0T901-F1
#
_entry.id   AF-A0A0G0T901-F1
#
_cell.length_a   1.000
_cell.length_b   1.000
_cell.length_c   1.000
_cell.angle_alpha   90.00
_cell.angle_beta   90.00
_cell.angle_gamma   90.00
#
_symmetry.space_group_name_H-M   'P 1'
#
loop_
_entity.id
_entity.type
_entity.pdbx_description
1 polymer ?
#
loop_
_entity_poly.entity_id
_entity_poly.type
_entity_poly.pdbx_seq_one_letter_code
_entity_poly.pdbx_strand_id
1 'polypeptide(L)'
;MINKKSDITAQYYCIGKIRAKQQDKKARALMAKQQALATRLQKDGFTIQFGYLLKSDNHYHEKGVDVQLAVNIVKDAHENRYNIAYLISSDSDLTPAIIEAQRIGKTICYVGFKHKISYALLKICRKSVY
;
A
#
# COMPACT_ATOMS: atom_id res chain seq x y z
N MET A 1 -10.99 12.13 -30.35
CA MET A 1 -10.86 11.82 -28.91
C MET A 1 -9.98 10.59 -28.77
N ILE A 2 -8.72 10.75 -28.35
CA ILE A 2 -7.81 9.60 -28.16
C ILE A 2 -8.23 8.89 -26.88
N ASN A 3 -8.84 7.73 -27.02
CA ASN A 3 -9.13 6.81 -25.92
C ASN A 3 -7.79 6.29 -25.39
N LYS A 4 -7.17 7.02 -24.47
CA LYS A 4 -5.85 6.68 -23.94
C LYS A 4 -6.03 5.49 -23.01
N LYS A 5 -5.75 4.29 -23.51
CA LYS A 5 -5.59 3.08 -22.70
C LYS A 5 -4.69 3.44 -21.52
N SER A 6 -5.21 3.26 -20.31
CA SER A 6 -4.45 3.51 -19.09
C SER A 6 -3.72 2.22 -18.76
N ASP A 7 -2.42 2.18 -19.07
CA ASP A 7 -1.60 1.02 -18.74
C ASP A 7 -1.20 1.07 -17.25
N ILE A 8 -1.27 -0.08 -16.59
CA ILE A 8 -0.78 -0.23 -15.22
C ILE A 8 0.74 -0.34 -15.28
N THR A 9 1.45 0.66 -14.75
CA THR A 9 2.92 0.70 -14.79
C THR A 9 3.58 0.06 -13.57
N ALA A 10 2.86 0.01 -12.44
CA ALA A 10 3.30 -0.66 -11.23
C ALA A 10 2.10 -0.99 -10.32
N GLN A 11 2.22 -2.07 -9.54
CA GLN A 11 1.27 -2.47 -8.51
C GLN A 11 2.05 -2.95 -7.29
N TYR A 12 1.82 -2.34 -6.14
CA TYR A 12 2.51 -2.64 -4.90
C TYR A 12 1.52 -3.12 -3.84
N TYR A 13 1.91 -4.15 -3.09
CA TYR A 13 1.19 -4.60 -1.91
C TYR A 13 2.16 -4.72 -0.74
N CYS A 14 2.04 -3.79 0.21
CA CYS A 14 2.92 -3.72 1.37
C CYS A 14 2.25 -4.43 2.55
N ILE A 15 2.95 -5.35 3.23
CA ILE A 15 2.40 -6.13 4.35
C ILE A 15 3.47 -6.56 5.34
N GLY A 16 3.16 -6.59 6.64
CA GLY A 16 4.08 -7.11 7.66
C GLY A 16 4.31 -8.62 7.52
N LYS A 17 5.57 -9.04 7.46
CA LYS A 17 5.92 -10.46 7.33
C LYS A 17 5.61 -11.24 8.61
N ILE A 18 4.75 -12.25 8.49
CA ILE A 18 4.47 -13.19 9.57
C ILE A 18 5.62 -14.16 9.69
N ARG A 19 6.20 -14.25 10.90
CA ARG A 19 7.20 -15.25 11.28
C ARG A 19 6.60 -16.15 12.36
N ALA A 20 6.69 -17.45 12.17
CA ALA A 20 6.12 -18.46 13.05
C ALA A 20 7.22 -19.40 13.52
N LYS A 21 7.31 -19.62 14.82
CA LYS A 21 8.12 -20.72 15.38
C LYS A 21 7.46 -22.05 15.03
N GLN A 22 8.24 -23.13 14.90
CA GLN A 22 7.71 -24.45 14.50
C GLN A 22 6.54 -24.93 15.37
N GLN A 23 6.59 -24.61 16.66
CA GLN A 23 5.64 -25.07 17.68
C GLN A 23 4.32 -24.25 17.68
N ASP A 24 4.29 -23.07 17.05
CA ASP A 24 3.12 -22.19 17.04
C ASP A 24 2.18 -22.50 15.86
N LYS A 25 1.22 -23.41 16.09
CA LYS A 25 0.24 -23.84 15.08
C LYS A 25 -0.57 -22.66 14.51
N LYS A 26 -0.94 -21.67 15.34
CA LYS A 26 -1.75 -20.52 14.93
C LYS A 26 -0.95 -19.60 14.02
N ALA A 27 0.27 -19.23 14.41
CA ALA A 27 1.14 -18.40 13.59
C ALA A 27 1.50 -19.09 12.27
N ARG A 28 1.69 -20.42 12.26
CA ARG A 28 1.92 -21.18 11.02
C ARG A 28 0.71 -21.15 10.08
N ALA A 29 -0.50 -21.27 10.60
CA ALA A 29 -1.71 -21.17 9.79
C ALA A 29 -1.86 -19.76 9.16
N LEU A 30 -1.56 -18.70 9.93
CA LEU A 30 -1.57 -17.33 9.42
C LEU A 30 -0.48 -17.09 8.37
N MET A 31 0.73 -17.59 8.61
CA MET A 31 1.84 -17.55 7.63
C MET A 31 1.46 -18.26 6.32
N ALA A 32 0.85 -19.44 6.40
CA ALA A 32 0.41 -20.17 5.21
C ALA A 32 -0.65 -19.38 4.40
N LYS A 33 -1.62 -18.75 5.10
CA LYS A 33 -2.60 -17.86 4.46
C LYS A 33 -1.96 -16.64 3.81
N GLN A 34 -1.00 -16.00 4.49
CA GLN A 34 -0.25 -14.87 3.94
C GLN A 34 0.55 -15.27 2.70
N GLN A 35 1.21 -16.43 2.73
CA GLN A 35 1.94 -16.95 1.58
C GLN A 35 1.02 -17.23 0.40
N ALA A 36 -0.15 -17.85 0.63
CA ALA A 36 -1.14 -18.11 -0.41
C ALA A 36 -1.67 -16.81 -1.03
N LEU A 37 -1.98 -15.80 -0.21
CA LEU A 37 -2.39 -14.47 -0.68
C LEU A 37 -1.28 -13.80 -1.51
N ALA A 38 -0.05 -13.78 -1.00
CA ALA A 38 1.10 -13.19 -1.69
C ALA A 38 1.32 -13.86 -3.05
N THR A 39 1.29 -15.19 -3.12
CA THR A 39 1.42 -15.94 -4.38
C THR A 39 0.30 -15.61 -5.36
N ARG A 40 -0.94 -15.44 -4.91
CA ARG A 40 -2.05 -15.02 -5.78
C ARG A 40 -1.83 -13.61 -6.33
N LEU A 41 -1.52 -12.66 -5.46
CA LEU A 41 -1.28 -11.27 -5.86
C LEU A 41 -0.09 -11.14 -6.81
N GLN A 42 0.98 -11.91 -6.59
CA GLN A 42 2.12 -11.96 -7.50
C GLN A 42 1.74 -12.45 -8.90
N LYS A 43 0.86 -13.46 -9.00
CA LYS A 43 0.32 -13.91 -10.30
C LYS A 43 -0.52 -12.83 -10.98
N ASP A 44 -1.20 -11.99 -10.20
CA ASP A 44 -1.96 -10.83 -10.67
C ASP A 44 -1.07 -9.60 -10.97
N GLY A 45 0.26 -9.74 -10.87
CA GLY A 45 1.24 -8.71 -11.24
C GLY A 45 1.63 -7.75 -10.11
N PHE A 46 1.26 -8.03 -8.86
CA PHE A 46 1.68 -7.23 -7.71
C PHE A 46 3.12 -7.54 -7.28
N THR A 47 3.88 -6.48 -7.01
CA THR A 47 5.13 -6.56 -6.26
C THR A 47 4.80 -6.55 -4.76
N ILE A 48 5.08 -7.67 -4.08
CA ILE A 48 4.86 -7.80 -2.65
C ILE A 48 6.06 -7.26 -1.89
N GLN A 49 5.80 -6.36 -0.94
CA GLN A 49 6.80 -5.67 -0.16
C GLN A 49 6.59 -5.96 1.32
N PHE A 50 7.57 -6.63 1.93
CA PHE A 50 7.43 -7.15 3.28
C PHE A 50 8.04 -6.21 4.31
N GLY A 51 7.18 -5.66 5.18
CA GLY A 51 7.63 -5.04 6.43
C GLY A 51 7.92 -6.06 7.52
N TYR A 52 8.15 -5.58 8.73
CA TYR A 52 8.45 -6.40 9.90
C TYR A 52 7.28 -6.42 10.86
N LEU A 53 7.01 -7.58 11.46
CA LEU A 53 6.17 -7.69 12.65
C LEU A 53 7.08 -7.78 13.88
N LEU A 54 7.06 -6.73 14.70
CA LEU A 54 7.76 -6.68 15.97
C LEU A 54 6.77 -6.99 17.10
N LYS A 55 7.17 -7.82 18.06
CA LYS A 55 6.38 -8.07 19.26
C LYS A 55 6.83 -7.11 20.36
N SER A 56 5.91 -6.28 20.86
CA SER A 56 6.08 -5.46 22.07
C SER A 56 4.89 -5.67 22.97
N ASP A 57 5.09 -5.84 24.28
CA ASP A 57 4.02 -5.86 25.28
C ASP A 57 2.83 -6.78 24.94
N ASN A 58 3.12 -7.98 24.41
CA ASN A 58 2.13 -8.95 23.88
C ASN A 58 1.31 -8.55 22.65
N HIS A 59 1.55 -7.37 22.07
CA HIS A 59 0.99 -6.93 20.80
C HIS A 59 2.01 -7.07 19.66
N TYR A 60 1.51 -7.30 18.44
CA TYR A 60 2.32 -7.27 17.24
C TYR A 60 2.14 -5.92 16.56
N HIS A 61 3.25 -5.24 16.31
CA HIS A 61 3.29 -3.98 15.59
C HIS A 61 3.93 -4.20 14.23
N GLU A 62 3.22 -3.77 13.20
CA GLU A 62 3.77 -3.69 11.86
C GLU A 62 4.70 -2.49 11.74
N LYS A 63 5.87 -2.68 11.14
CA LYS A 63 6.88 -1.64 10.93
C LYS A 63 7.39 -1.65 9.50
N GLY A 64 7.52 -0.45 8.95
CA GLY A 64 8.15 -0.20 7.64
C GLY A 64 7.22 -0.43 6.45
N VAL A 65 5.96 -0.77 6.65
CA VAL A 65 4.98 -0.94 5.56
C VAL A 65 4.52 0.41 5.03
N ASP A 66 4.16 1.30 5.94
CA ASP A 66 3.93 2.74 5.74
C ASP A 66 5.10 3.40 4.98
N VAL A 67 6.33 3.15 5.43
CA VAL A 67 7.55 3.69 4.81
C VAL A 67 7.72 3.17 3.39
N GLN A 68 7.56 1.87 3.15
CA GLN A 68 7.67 1.30 1.80
C GLN A 68 6.65 1.93 0.85
N LEU A 69 5.41 2.09 1.30
CA LEU A 69 4.36 2.69 0.51
C LEU A 69 4.64 4.18 0.19
N ALA A 70 5.05 4.96 1.19
CA ALA A 70 5.44 6.36 1.02
C ALA A 70 6.62 6.50 0.03
N VAL A 71 7.64 5.64 0.15
CA VAL A 71 8.80 5.62 -0.75
C VAL A 71 8.38 5.29 -2.18
N ASN A 72 7.51 4.30 -2.41
CA ASN A 72 7.06 3.97 -3.76
C ASN A 72 6.32 5.15 -4.40
N ILE A 73 5.43 5.82 -3.66
CA ILE A 73 4.69 7.00 -4.15
C ILE A 73 5.67 8.07 -4.62
N VAL A 74 6.63 8.45 -3.77
CA VAL A 74 7.55 9.55 -4.07
C VAL A 74 8.56 9.15 -5.15
N LYS A 75 9.18 7.98 -5.04
CA LYS A 75 10.16 7.49 -6.01
C LYS A 75 9.58 7.42 -7.42
N ASP A 76 8.45 6.73 -7.58
CA ASP A 76 7.85 6.53 -8.90
C ASP A 76 7.27 7.84 -9.46
N ALA A 77 6.92 8.80 -8.60
CA ALA A 77 6.53 10.14 -9.02
C ALA A 77 7.71 10.90 -9.64
N HIS A 78 8.87 10.90 -8.96
CA HIS A 78 10.09 11.57 -9.41
C HIS A 78 10.70 10.90 -10.65
N GLU A 79 10.62 9.57 -10.75
CA GLU A 79 11.01 8.82 -11.95
C GLU A 79 9.98 8.91 -13.09
N ASN A 80 8.91 9.70 -12.91
CA ASN A 80 7.85 9.92 -13.89
C ASN A 80 7.15 8.61 -14.36
N ARG A 81 7.10 7.58 -13.50
CA ARG A 81 6.57 6.25 -13.84
C ARG A 81 5.05 6.17 -13.85
N TYR A 82 4.36 7.17 -13.29
CA TYR A 82 2.90 7.25 -13.32
C TYR A 82 2.43 8.69 -13.46
N ASN A 83 1.18 8.85 -13.91
CA ASN A 83 0.45 10.12 -13.88
C ASN A 83 -0.59 10.16 -12.75
N ILE A 84 -1.24 9.02 -12.51
CA ILE A 84 -2.22 8.80 -11.45
C ILE A 84 -1.80 7.56 -10.65
N ALA A 85 -1.77 7.67 -9.32
CA ALA A 85 -1.64 6.53 -8.42
C ALA A 85 -2.94 6.35 -7.65
N TYR A 86 -3.40 5.10 -7.53
CA TYR A 86 -4.55 4.73 -6.72
C TYR A 86 -4.05 4.24 -5.36
N LEU A 87 -4.37 4.99 -4.31
CA LEU A 87 -3.93 4.71 -2.95
C LEU A 87 -5.06 4.02 -2.17
N ILE A 88 -4.88 2.73 -1.92
CA ILE A 88 -5.76 1.94 -1.05
C ILE A 88 -5.11 1.90 0.34
N SER A 89 -5.37 2.91 1.16
CA SER A 89 -4.93 2.98 2.56
C SER A 89 -5.81 3.93 3.34
N SER A 90 -5.95 3.75 4.65
CA SER A 90 -6.58 4.75 5.53
C SER A 90 -5.57 5.49 6.41
N ASP A 91 -4.27 5.24 6.18
CA ASP A 91 -3.18 5.81 6.96
C ASP A 91 -2.88 7.26 6.55
N SER A 92 -3.14 8.19 7.47
CA SER A 92 -2.88 9.62 7.26
C SER A 92 -1.39 9.97 7.32
N ASP A 93 -0.52 9.10 7.82
CA ASP A 93 0.91 9.37 7.92
C ASP A 93 1.58 9.41 6.53
N LEU A 94 0.90 8.92 5.50
CA LEU A 94 1.29 9.05 4.09
C LEU A 94 1.13 10.48 3.53
N THR A 95 0.53 11.41 4.30
CA THR A 95 0.28 12.79 3.88
C THR A 95 1.50 13.47 3.24
N PRO A 96 2.71 13.43 3.81
CA PRO A 96 3.88 14.07 3.21
C PRO A 96 4.22 13.51 1.83
N ALA A 97 4.12 12.19 1.64
CA ALA A 97 4.36 11.54 0.35
C ALA A 97 3.31 11.94 -0.70
N ILE A 98 2.04 12.03 -0.29
CA ILE A 98 0.94 12.46 -1.16
C ILE A 98 1.16 13.91 -1.61
N ILE A 99 1.46 14.80 -0.67
CA ILE A 99 1.70 16.22 -0.97
C ILE A 99 2.88 16.36 -1.94
N GLU A 100 3.99 15.67 -1.70
CA GLU A 100 5.17 15.79 -2.56
C GLU A 100 4.91 15.28 -3.98
N ALA A 101 4.28 14.12 -4.13
CA ALA A 101 3.92 13.61 -5.45
C ALA A 101 2.96 14.56 -6.19
N GLN A 102 1.97 15.13 -5.50
CA GLN A 102 1.04 16.08 -6.11
C GLN A 102 1.70 17.43 -6.46
N ARG A 103 2.70 17.86 -5.69
CA ARG A 103 3.49 19.07 -5.94
C ARG A 103 4.24 18.98 -7.27
N ILE A 104 4.79 17.81 -7.61
CA ILE A 104 5.46 17.56 -8.90
C ILE A 104 4.51 17.12 -10.02
N GLY A 105 3.21 17.41 -9.87
CA GLY A 105 2.21 17.24 -10.93
C GLY A 105 1.53 15.87 -10.99
N LYS A 106 1.78 14.96 -10.05
CA LYS A 106 1.06 13.68 -10.02
C LYS A 106 -0.34 13.84 -9.43
N THR A 107 -1.21 12.87 -9.71
CA THR A 107 -2.52 12.76 -9.07
C THR A 107 -2.53 11.54 -8.16
N ILE A 108 -2.82 11.74 -6.88
CA ILE A 108 -3.11 10.63 -5.98
C ILE A 108 -4.64 10.52 -5.84
N CYS A 109 -5.16 9.34 -6.15
CA CYS A 109 -6.57 8.99 -6.02
C CYS A 109 -6.74 8.12 -4.78
N TYR A 110 -7.40 8.65 -3.75
CA TYR A 110 -7.72 7.86 -2.56
C TYR A 110 -8.83 6.86 -2.87
N VAL A 111 -8.60 5.59 -2.58
CA VAL A 111 -9.60 4.53 -2.68
C VAL A 111 -9.98 4.09 -1.28
N GLY A 112 -11.19 4.45 -0.86
CA GLY A 112 -11.74 4.18 0.47
C GLY A 112 -12.90 3.19 0.43
N PHE A 113 -13.38 2.80 1.61
CA PHE A 113 -14.61 2.02 1.75
C PHE A 113 -15.71 2.91 2.32
N LYS A 114 -16.91 2.95 1.69
CA LYS A 114 -18.02 3.85 2.10
C LYS A 114 -18.32 3.88 3.60
N HIS A 115 -18.21 2.73 4.26
CA HIS A 115 -18.54 2.58 5.68
C HIS A 115 -17.39 2.97 6.63
N LYS A 116 -16.19 3.24 6.12
CA LYS A 116 -15.01 3.59 6.93
C LYS A 116 -14.01 4.43 6.11
N ILE A 117 -14.38 5.68 5.88
CA ILE A 117 -13.59 6.60 5.06
C ILE A 117 -12.58 7.37 5.93
N SER A 118 -11.38 7.61 5.40
CA SER A 118 -10.41 8.54 6.00
C SER A 118 -10.67 9.97 5.53
N TYR A 119 -11.20 10.82 6.40
CA TYR A 119 -11.46 12.23 6.10
C TYR A 119 -10.18 13.03 5.83
N ALA A 120 -9.07 12.66 6.47
CA ALA A 120 -7.78 13.28 6.21
C ALA A 120 -7.35 13.05 4.76
N LEU A 121 -7.40 11.80 4.29
CA LEU A 121 -7.02 11.45 2.92
C LEU A 121 -8.00 12.01 1.88
N LEU A 122 -9.30 12.06 2.19
CA LEU A 122 -10.29 12.75 1.33
C LEU A 122 -9.93 14.22 1.11
N LYS A 123 -9.46 14.91 2.14
CA LYS A 123 -9.12 16.34 2.06
C LYS A 123 -7.83 16.58 1.27
N ILE A 124 -6.87 15.66 1.33
CA ILE A 124 -5.51 15.86 0.81
C ILE A 124 -5.38 15.36 -0.64
N CYS A 125 -6.03 14.24 -0.98
CA CYS A 125 -5.98 13.68 -2.33
C CYS A 125 -6.84 14.48 -3.30
N ARG A 126 -6.32 14.76 -4.49
CA ARG A 126 -7.06 15.47 -5.57
C ARG A 126 -8.25 14.68 -6.11
N LYS A 127 -8.27 13.35 -5.94
CA LYS A 127 -9.36 12.48 -6.37
C LYS A 127 -9.66 11.44 -5.29
N SER A 128 -10.89 10.96 -5.26
CA SER A 128 -11.31 9.86 -4.39
C SER A 128 -12.36 8.97 -5.04
N VAL A 129 -12.34 7.68 -4.71
CA VAL A 129 -13.36 6.69 -5.07
C VAL A 129 -13.71 5.89 -3.81
N TYR A 130 -14.99 5.77 -3.49
CA TYR A 130 -15.48 4.98 -2.35
C TYR A 130 -16.91 4.50 -2.57
#